data_AF-N1WG90-F1
#
_entry.id   AF-N1WG90-F1
#
_cell.length_a   1.000
_cell.length_b   1.000
_cell.length_c   1.000
_cell.angle_alpha   90.00
_cell.angle_beta   90.00
_cell.angle_gamma   90.00
#
_symmetry.space_group_name_H-M   'P 1'
#
loop_
_entity.id
_entity.type
_entity.pdbx_description
1 polymer ?
#
loop_
_entity_poly.entity_id
_entity_poly.type
_entity_poly.pdbx_seq_one_letter_code
_entity_poly.pdbx_strand_id
1 'polypeptide(L)'
;MLVQIHPNRFFYTDKDREQSLQVLGTMLELSEKCYVFGKYFFIDSFDSEEHPFFLRKGFDLMGIGMDSENVGNILKGYIVSGNYEGKELLDRIIILEGIETIQRELPISVFLEKVASYFGESYQKDFWNFVNQKRKEIDTILLNDFYSEFCNSEPQIDSDILLNRAFHSLSYNELKDLLRQVSLPDLAEALKSVREKLVIQVLDFLDRESSRWLMKELMKSNDSYDSSEKVKEAQLKILGIFASKKEMNRNF
;
A
#
# COMPACT_ATOMS: atom_id res chain seq x y z
N MET A 1 11.25 22.81 7.16
CA MET A 1 11.96 21.93 8.11
C MET A 1 13.43 22.34 8.26
N LEU A 2 14.20 22.43 7.16
CA LEU A 2 15.65 22.71 7.20
C LEU A 2 16.04 24.09 7.78
N VAL A 3 15.13 25.08 7.80
CA VAL A 3 15.45 26.45 8.27
C VAL A 3 15.60 26.52 9.81
N GLN A 4 15.05 25.57 10.56
CA GLN A 4 15.02 25.61 12.04
C GLN A 4 15.90 24.54 12.71
N ILE A 5 16.49 23.62 11.94
CA ILE A 5 17.38 22.59 12.47
C ILE A 5 18.81 23.00 12.13
N HIS A 6 19.68 23.12 13.14
CA HIS A 6 21.07 23.49 12.93
C HIS A 6 21.75 22.51 11.93
N PRO A 7 22.45 23.00 10.89
CA PRO A 7 23.06 22.15 9.86
C PRO A 7 23.98 21.06 10.42
N ASN A 8 24.66 21.35 11.54
CA ASN A 8 25.57 20.42 12.20
C ASN A 8 24.88 19.21 12.84
N ARG A 9 23.54 19.17 12.91
CA ARG A 9 22.80 18.02 13.43
C ARG A 9 22.58 16.93 12.39
N PHE A 10 22.76 17.23 11.09
CA PHE A 10 22.57 16.28 9.97
C PHE A 10 23.82 15.42 9.67
N PHE A 11 24.80 15.38 10.57
CA PHE A 11 25.92 14.45 10.44
C PHE A 11 25.53 13.06 10.91
N TYR A 12 25.21 12.19 9.94
CA TYR A 12 24.94 10.78 10.18
C TYR A 12 26.16 9.94 9.80
N THR A 13 26.56 9.04 10.69
CA THR A 13 27.52 7.99 10.35
C THR A 13 26.82 6.88 9.57
N ASP A 14 27.55 6.07 8.81
CA ASP A 14 26.96 4.90 8.13
C ASP A 14 26.34 3.92 9.12
N LYS A 15 26.88 3.84 10.34
CA LYS A 15 26.30 3.06 11.42
C LYS A 15 24.93 3.60 11.85
N ASP A 16 24.77 4.92 11.95
CA ASP A 16 23.48 5.54 12.28
C ASP A 16 22.44 5.23 11.20
N ARG A 17 22.84 5.34 9.92
CA ARG A 17 22.00 5.01 8.77
C ARG A 17 21.55 3.56 8.79
N GLU A 18 22.49 2.63 8.92
CA GLU A 18 22.23 1.19 8.98
C GLU A 18 21.22 0.85 10.09
N GLN A 19 21.42 1.40 11.28
CA GLN A 19 20.52 1.15 12.41
C GLN A 19 19.15 1.81 12.23
N SER A 20 19.05 2.89 11.45
CA SER A 20 17.78 3.58 11.15
C SER A 20 16.96 2.85 10.07
N LEU A 21 17.56 1.92 9.31
CA LEU A 21 16.83 1.10 8.34
C LEU A 21 15.73 0.28 8.99
N GLN A 22 15.89 -0.13 10.26
CA GLN A 22 14.83 -0.83 10.99
C GLN A 22 13.58 0.04 11.14
N VAL A 23 13.74 1.31 11.51
CA VAL A 23 12.63 2.27 11.65
C VAL A 23 12.01 2.57 10.28
N LEU A 24 12.82 2.69 9.24
CA LEU A 24 12.34 2.80 7.86
C LEU A 24 11.48 1.58 7.48
N GLY A 25 11.93 0.38 7.79
CA GLY A 25 11.20 -0.85 7.48
C GLY A 25 9.82 -0.88 8.15
N THR A 26 9.75 -0.48 9.42
CA THR A 26 8.48 -0.35 10.15
C THR A 26 7.56 0.69 9.52
N MET A 27 8.06 1.91 9.25
CA MET A 27 7.25 2.97 8.66
C MET A 27 6.79 2.64 7.23
N LEU A 28 7.61 1.94 6.47
CA LEU A 28 7.26 1.47 5.14
C LEU A 28 6.12 0.46 5.21
N GLU A 29 6.21 -0.55 6.08
CA GLU A 29 5.13 -1.53 6.27
C GLU A 29 3.82 -0.86 6.68
N LEU A 30 3.87 0.04 7.67
CA LEU A 30 2.69 0.80 8.13
C LEU A 30 2.08 1.65 7.01
N SER A 31 2.91 2.34 6.23
CA SER A 31 2.42 3.18 5.13
C SER A 31 1.74 2.35 4.04
N GLU A 32 2.30 1.18 3.71
CA GLU A 32 1.78 0.27 2.69
C GLU A 32 0.48 -0.39 3.14
N LYS A 33 0.42 -0.87 4.40
CA LYS A 33 -0.80 -1.38 5.01
C LYS A 33 -1.89 -0.31 5.01
N CYS A 34 -1.54 0.94 5.33
CA CYS A 34 -2.51 2.04 5.34
C CYS A 34 -3.06 2.36 3.96
N TYR A 35 -2.19 2.33 2.97
CA TYR A 35 -2.61 2.55 1.60
C TYR A 35 -3.67 1.51 1.17
N VAL A 36 -3.48 0.24 1.53
CA VAL A 36 -4.39 -0.86 1.14
C VAL A 36 -5.65 -0.92 2.01
N PHE A 37 -5.51 -0.96 3.33
CA PHE A 37 -6.60 -1.23 4.28
C PHE A 37 -7.23 0.03 4.87
N GLY A 38 -6.67 1.20 4.59
CA GLY A 38 -7.08 2.47 5.20
C GLY A 38 -6.56 2.64 6.62
N LYS A 39 -6.85 3.81 7.20
CA LYS A 39 -6.35 4.22 8.55
C LYS A 39 -7.02 3.44 9.69
N TYR A 40 -8.26 3.00 9.50
CA TYR A 40 -9.03 2.28 10.50
C TYR A 40 -8.42 0.92 10.85
N PHE A 41 -7.65 0.33 9.92
CA PHE A 41 -6.92 -0.90 10.15
C PHE A 41 -5.87 -0.79 11.28
N PHE A 42 -5.42 0.43 11.62
CA PHE A 42 -4.45 0.66 12.69
C PHE A 42 -5.05 1.06 14.02
N ILE A 43 -6.38 1.05 14.19
CA ILE A 43 -6.98 1.48 15.47
C ILE A 43 -6.35 0.74 16.65
N ASP A 44 -6.16 -0.57 16.53
CA ASP A 44 -5.54 -1.38 17.58
C ASP A 44 -4.01 -1.18 17.66
N SER A 45 -3.38 -0.77 16.56
CA SER A 45 -1.94 -0.46 16.52
C SER A 45 -1.61 0.91 17.13
N PHE A 46 -2.58 1.83 17.17
CA PHE A 46 -2.42 3.16 17.78
C PHE A 46 -2.16 3.06 19.29
N ASP A 47 -2.67 2.02 19.94
CA ASP A 47 -2.58 1.83 21.40
C ASP A 47 -1.40 0.93 21.84
N SER A 48 -0.52 0.53 20.92
CA SER A 48 0.62 -0.34 21.26
C SER A 48 1.71 0.39 22.05
N GLU A 49 2.04 -0.11 23.25
CA GLU A 49 3.15 0.40 24.06
C GLU A 49 4.54 0.08 23.46
N GLU A 50 4.62 -0.86 22.50
CA GLU A 50 5.87 -1.32 21.89
C GLU A 50 6.51 -0.26 20.98
N HIS A 51 5.73 0.70 20.50
CA HIS A 51 6.22 1.74 19.61
C HIS A 51 6.99 2.84 20.37
N PRO A 52 8.06 3.40 19.76
CA PRO A 52 8.75 4.55 20.32
C PRO A 52 7.79 5.72 20.58
N PHE A 53 8.05 6.49 21.65
CA PHE A 53 7.22 7.63 22.06
C PHE A 53 6.79 8.52 20.88
N PHE A 54 7.72 8.85 19.99
CA PHE A 54 7.47 9.77 18.87
C PHE A 54 6.48 9.19 17.84
N LEU A 55 6.55 7.88 17.57
CA LEU A 55 5.60 7.20 16.69
C LEU A 55 4.21 7.13 17.33
N ARG A 56 4.12 6.72 18.60
CA ARG A 56 2.86 6.73 19.36
C ARG A 56 2.23 8.11 19.37
N LYS A 57 3.03 9.16 19.58
CA LYS A 57 2.52 10.53 19.55
C LYS A 57 1.91 10.89 18.19
N GLY A 58 2.52 10.44 17.09
CA GLY A 58 1.94 10.60 15.75
C GLY A 58 0.59 9.90 15.62
N PHE A 59 0.50 8.66 16.10
CA PHE A 59 -0.73 7.89 16.14
C PHE A 59 -1.82 8.51 17.02
N ASP A 60 -1.50 8.94 18.24
CA ASP A 60 -2.45 9.64 19.13
C ASP A 60 -3.09 10.85 18.44
N LEU A 61 -2.26 11.68 17.79
CA LEU A 61 -2.72 12.90 17.13
C LEU A 61 -3.62 12.60 15.93
N MET A 62 -3.32 11.54 15.17
CA MET A 62 -4.20 11.07 14.10
C MET A 62 -5.50 10.47 14.65
N GLY A 63 -5.41 9.70 15.73
CA GLY A 63 -6.56 9.03 16.37
C GLY A 63 -7.60 10.00 16.92
N ILE A 64 -7.18 11.17 17.43
CA ILE A 64 -8.09 12.24 17.84
C ILE A 64 -8.66 13.06 16.66
N GLY A 65 -8.34 12.69 15.41
CA GLY A 65 -8.89 13.31 14.20
C GLY A 65 -8.24 14.64 13.82
N MET A 66 -7.02 14.93 14.28
CA MET A 66 -6.31 16.16 13.91
C MET A 66 -5.92 16.14 12.41
N ASP A 67 -5.94 17.30 11.76
CA ASP A 67 -5.55 17.42 10.35
C ASP A 67 -4.04 17.29 10.14
N SER A 68 -3.64 16.99 8.90
CA SER A 68 -2.23 16.67 8.59
C SER A 68 -1.25 17.81 8.76
N GLU A 69 -1.71 19.05 8.67
CA GLU A 69 -0.84 20.20 8.87
C GLU A 69 -0.51 20.35 10.36
N ASN A 70 -1.54 20.28 11.21
CA ASN A 70 -1.35 20.38 12.66
C ASN A 70 -0.54 19.22 13.23
N VAL A 71 -0.80 17.98 12.82
CA VAL A 71 0.01 16.82 13.24
C VAL A 71 1.47 17.01 12.85
N GLY A 72 1.73 17.35 11.58
CA GLY A 72 3.09 17.59 11.09
C GLY A 72 3.80 18.73 11.85
N ASN A 73 3.10 19.82 12.14
CA ASN A 73 3.66 20.96 12.88
C ASN A 73 4.01 20.61 14.33
N ILE A 74 3.14 19.87 15.02
CA ILE A 74 3.40 19.41 16.40
C ILE A 74 4.61 18.47 16.44
N LEU A 75 4.65 17.46 15.55
CA LEU A 75 5.75 16.51 15.48
C LEU A 75 7.08 17.20 15.13
N LYS A 76 7.06 18.18 14.21
CA LYS A 76 8.23 19.04 13.94
C LYS A 76 8.66 19.81 15.18
N GLY A 77 7.72 20.33 15.96
CA GLY A 77 7.97 20.99 17.24
C GLY A 77 8.80 20.11 18.19
N TYR A 78 8.36 18.86 18.39
CA TYR A 78 9.09 17.88 19.21
C TYR A 78 10.53 17.65 18.73
N ILE A 79 10.74 17.52 17.42
CA ILE A 79 12.08 17.32 16.84
C ILE A 79 12.98 18.53 17.10
N VAL A 80 12.47 19.73 16.86
CA VAL A 80 13.23 20.98 17.04
C VAL A 80 13.56 21.23 18.51
N SER A 81 12.59 21.04 19.41
CA SER A 81 12.76 21.27 20.85
C SER A 81 13.62 20.21 21.53
N GLY A 82 13.67 18.99 21.00
CA GLY A 82 14.34 17.85 21.65
C GLY A 82 15.86 17.80 21.47
N ASN A 83 16.46 18.67 20.64
CA ASN A 83 17.91 18.74 20.40
C ASN A 83 18.54 17.38 20.01
N TYR A 84 17.84 16.59 19.21
CA TYR A 84 18.30 15.27 18.76
C TYR A 84 19.40 15.37 17.70
N GLU A 85 20.30 14.38 17.68
CA GLU A 85 21.43 14.27 16.75
C GLU A 85 21.63 12.82 16.27
N GLY A 86 22.40 12.63 15.19
CA GLY A 86 22.77 11.31 14.68
C GLY A 86 21.57 10.42 14.37
N LYS A 87 21.65 9.13 14.75
CA LYS A 87 20.57 8.15 14.57
C LYS A 87 19.23 8.62 15.09
N GLU A 88 19.18 9.21 16.28
CA GLU A 88 17.90 9.55 16.92
C GLU A 88 17.15 10.64 16.13
N LEU A 89 17.88 11.59 15.55
CA LEU A 89 17.30 12.58 14.65
C LEU A 89 16.79 11.92 13.35
N LEU A 90 17.59 11.02 12.76
CA LEU A 90 17.21 10.33 11.52
C LEU A 90 15.94 9.47 11.72
N ASP A 91 15.87 8.68 12.79
CA ASP A 91 14.68 7.90 13.14
C ASP A 91 13.42 8.77 13.24
N ARG A 92 13.53 9.95 13.87
CA ARG A 92 12.39 10.87 14.03
C ARG A 92 11.96 11.49 12.71
N ILE A 93 12.91 11.78 11.82
CA ILE A 93 12.59 12.26 10.47
C ILE A 93 11.85 11.16 9.69
N ILE A 94 12.33 9.92 9.75
CA ILE A 94 11.66 8.77 9.11
C ILE A 94 10.22 8.62 9.62
N ILE A 95 10.03 8.68 10.93
CA ILE A 95 8.70 8.59 11.56
C ILE A 95 7.82 9.76 11.14
N LEU A 96 8.33 11.00 11.16
CA LEU A 96 7.59 12.19 10.73
C LEU A 96 7.09 12.04 9.29
N GLU A 97 7.98 11.68 8.36
CA GLU A 97 7.63 11.52 6.96
C GLU A 97 6.67 10.35 6.72
N GLY A 98 6.81 9.27 7.49
CA GLY A 98 5.88 8.14 7.42
C GLY A 98 4.48 8.50 7.95
N ILE A 99 4.40 9.25 9.06
CA ILE A 99 3.12 9.75 9.58
C ILE A 99 2.46 10.72 8.59
N GLU A 100 3.22 11.66 8.02
CA GLU A 100 2.70 12.54 6.96
C GLU A 100 2.18 11.74 5.75
N THR A 101 2.88 10.68 5.37
CA THR A 101 2.50 9.78 4.25
C THR A 101 1.20 9.06 4.53
N ILE A 102 1.09 8.43 5.71
CA ILE A 102 -0.13 7.75 6.18
C ILE A 102 -1.31 8.73 6.22
N GLN A 103 -1.12 9.90 6.82
CA GLN A 103 -2.22 10.83 7.06
C GLN A 103 -2.73 11.48 5.77
N ARG A 104 -1.85 11.72 4.81
CA ARG A 104 -2.20 12.33 3.51
C ARG A 104 -2.44 11.31 2.40
N GLU A 105 -2.30 10.02 2.70
CA GLU A 105 -2.36 8.92 1.71
C GLU A 105 -1.44 9.17 0.50
N LEU A 106 -0.22 9.65 0.77
CA LEU A 106 0.73 9.94 -0.29
C LEU A 106 1.23 8.63 -0.93
N PRO A 107 1.59 8.66 -2.23
CA PRO A 107 2.26 7.53 -2.86
C PRO A 107 3.54 7.16 -2.11
N ILE A 108 3.78 5.86 -1.93
CA ILE A 108 4.96 5.35 -1.22
C ILE A 108 6.28 5.80 -1.87
N SER A 109 6.29 6.02 -3.18
CA SER A 109 7.44 6.60 -3.87
C SER A 109 7.83 7.98 -3.31
N VAL A 110 6.85 8.82 -2.96
CA VAL A 110 7.10 10.14 -2.36
C VAL A 110 7.73 10.00 -0.98
N PHE A 111 7.23 9.08 -0.16
CA PHE A 111 7.82 8.77 1.15
C PHE A 111 9.28 8.33 1.02
N LEU A 112 9.53 7.36 0.14
CA LEU A 112 10.86 6.79 -0.05
C LEU A 112 11.87 7.82 -0.54
N GLU A 113 11.52 8.65 -1.53
CA GLU A 113 12.41 9.70 -2.04
C GLU A 113 12.72 10.75 -0.97
N LYS A 114 11.71 11.18 -0.20
CA LYS A 114 11.93 12.12 0.91
C LYS A 114 12.88 11.54 1.95
N VAL A 115 12.65 10.30 2.39
CA VAL A 115 13.52 9.66 3.39
C VAL A 115 14.92 9.41 2.83
N ALA A 116 15.03 8.95 1.58
CA ALA A 116 16.31 8.73 0.91
C ALA A 116 17.18 10.00 0.91
N SER A 117 16.57 11.18 0.77
CA SER A 117 17.29 12.46 0.82
C SER A 117 18.01 12.71 2.16
N TYR A 118 17.51 12.14 3.26
CA TYR A 118 18.13 12.24 4.60
C TYR A 118 19.24 11.19 4.84
N PHE A 119 19.22 10.08 4.10
CA PHE A 119 20.32 9.11 4.12
C PHE A 119 21.54 9.61 3.33
N GLY A 120 21.35 10.57 2.43
CA GLY A 120 22.42 11.20 1.65
C GLY A 120 22.88 10.37 0.46
N GLU A 121 23.63 11.00 -0.45
CA GLU A 121 24.03 10.41 -1.74
C GLU A 121 24.92 9.17 -1.58
N SER A 122 25.86 9.20 -0.62
CA SER A 122 26.82 8.12 -0.41
C SER A 122 26.21 6.80 0.04
N TYR A 123 25.00 6.83 0.61
CA TYR A 123 24.32 5.66 1.18
C TYR A 123 23.12 5.18 0.35
N GLN A 124 22.87 5.79 -0.82
CA GLN A 124 21.70 5.46 -1.65
C GLN A 124 21.63 3.98 -2.05
N LYS A 125 22.77 3.38 -2.38
CA LYS A 125 22.82 1.97 -2.80
C LYS A 125 22.28 1.05 -1.72
N ASP A 126 22.74 1.22 -0.49
CA ASP A 126 22.35 0.36 0.63
C ASP A 126 20.90 0.62 1.05
N PHE A 127 20.49 1.89 1.04
CA PHE A 127 19.09 2.28 1.22
C PHE A 127 18.14 1.55 0.26
N TRP A 128 18.40 1.62 -1.05
CA TRP A 128 17.52 1.00 -2.05
C TRP A 128 17.59 -0.52 -2.06
N ASN A 129 18.75 -1.10 -1.74
CA ASN A 129 18.87 -2.55 -1.54
C ASN A 129 17.96 -3.01 -0.39
N PHE A 130 18.03 -2.32 0.76
CA PHE A 130 17.17 -2.60 1.90
C PHE A 130 15.69 -2.45 1.55
N VAL A 131 15.28 -1.32 0.94
CA VAL A 131 13.89 -1.08 0.56
C VAL A 131 13.37 -2.17 -0.36
N ASN A 132 14.15 -2.57 -1.37
CA ASN A 132 13.74 -3.61 -2.30
C ASN A 132 13.56 -4.98 -1.64
N GLN A 133 14.43 -5.32 -0.68
CA GLN A 133 14.29 -6.54 0.10
C GLN A 133 13.07 -6.45 1.03
N LYS A 134 12.96 -5.37 1.79
CA LYS A 134 11.88 -5.18 2.76
C LYS A 134 10.51 -5.18 2.10
N ARG A 135 10.37 -4.57 0.91
CA ARG A 135 9.11 -4.59 0.17
C ARG A 135 8.68 -6.00 -0.24
N LYS A 136 9.61 -6.90 -0.55
CA LYS A 136 9.26 -8.32 -0.83
C LYS A 136 8.69 -9.03 0.40
N GLU A 137 9.22 -8.72 1.59
CA GLU A 137 8.66 -9.23 2.85
C GLU A 137 7.26 -8.67 3.08
N ILE A 138 7.10 -7.35 2.91
CA ILE A 138 5.82 -6.65 3.04
C ILE A 138 4.78 -7.19 2.05
N ASP A 139 5.17 -7.50 0.81
CA ASP A 139 4.27 -8.07 -0.20
C ASP A 139 3.60 -9.37 0.32
N THR A 140 4.35 -10.21 1.04
CA THR A 140 3.81 -11.43 1.68
C THR A 140 2.86 -11.09 2.83
N ILE A 141 3.22 -10.12 3.67
CA ILE A 141 2.41 -9.69 4.81
C ILE A 141 1.08 -9.12 4.33
N LEU A 142 1.11 -8.19 3.36
CA LEU A 142 -0.09 -7.58 2.80
C LEU A 142 -1.02 -8.60 2.16
N LEU A 143 -0.47 -9.58 1.44
CA LEU A 143 -1.30 -10.60 0.81
C LEU A 143 -2.00 -11.47 1.85
N ASN A 144 -1.32 -11.82 2.95
CA ASN A 144 -1.91 -12.58 4.05
C ASN A 144 -2.97 -11.76 4.81
N ASP A 145 -2.69 -10.49 5.10
CA ASP A 145 -3.65 -9.60 5.77
C ASP A 145 -4.89 -9.38 4.87
N PHE A 146 -4.67 -9.17 3.57
CA PHE A 146 -5.74 -9.06 2.58
C PHE A 146 -6.58 -10.33 2.51
N TYR A 147 -5.95 -11.51 2.50
CA TYR A 147 -6.66 -12.80 2.55
C TYR A 147 -7.56 -12.88 3.77
N SER A 148 -7.01 -12.60 4.97
CA SER A 148 -7.80 -12.70 6.21
C SER A 148 -8.98 -11.75 6.21
N GLU A 149 -8.81 -10.51 5.76
CA GLU A 149 -9.89 -9.53 5.73
C GLU A 149 -10.92 -9.84 4.63
N PHE A 150 -10.45 -10.18 3.44
CA PHE A 150 -11.31 -10.44 2.28
C PHE A 150 -12.12 -11.75 2.45
N CYS A 151 -11.53 -12.83 2.98
CA CYS A 151 -12.24 -14.09 3.23
C CYS A 151 -13.33 -14.00 4.30
N ASN A 152 -13.14 -13.13 5.29
CA ASN A 152 -14.10 -12.96 6.37
C ASN A 152 -15.31 -12.13 5.95
N SER A 153 -15.26 -11.46 4.79
CA SER A 153 -16.41 -10.80 4.18
C SER A 153 -17.32 -11.84 3.49
N GLU A 154 -18.63 -11.84 3.80
CA GLU A 154 -19.56 -12.88 3.33
C GLU A 154 -19.51 -13.08 1.81
N PRO A 155 -19.52 -14.33 1.31
CA PRO A 155 -19.43 -14.58 -0.11
C PRO A 155 -20.71 -14.11 -0.83
N GLN A 156 -20.58 -13.14 -1.74
CA GLN A 156 -21.65 -12.65 -2.60
C GLN A 156 -21.89 -13.65 -3.76
N ILE A 157 -22.52 -14.79 -3.46
CA ILE A 157 -22.51 -16.03 -4.27
C ILE A 157 -23.27 -15.97 -5.62
N ASP A 158 -24.04 -14.94 -5.96
CA ASP A 158 -24.93 -15.03 -7.14
C ASP A 158 -24.35 -14.54 -8.49
N SER A 159 -23.22 -13.84 -8.53
CA SER A 159 -22.58 -13.35 -9.77
C SER A 159 -21.35 -14.15 -10.22
N ASP A 160 -21.02 -15.22 -9.49
CA ASP A 160 -19.79 -16.01 -9.62
C ASP A 160 -19.69 -16.89 -10.89
N ILE A 161 -20.74 -16.98 -11.72
CA ILE A 161 -20.80 -18.00 -12.79
C ILE A 161 -20.03 -17.56 -14.06
N LEU A 162 -20.06 -16.27 -14.41
CA LEU A 162 -19.64 -15.79 -15.72
C LEU A 162 -18.11 -15.75 -15.88
N LEU A 163 -17.41 -15.02 -15.01
CA LEU A 163 -15.94 -14.91 -15.05
C LEU A 163 -15.25 -16.25 -14.76
N ASN A 164 -15.77 -16.96 -13.77
CA ASN A 164 -15.17 -18.19 -13.28
C ASN A 164 -15.10 -19.29 -14.35
N ARG A 165 -16.17 -19.45 -15.14
CA ARG A 165 -16.17 -20.37 -16.29
C ARG A 165 -15.14 -19.96 -17.34
N ALA A 166 -15.02 -18.66 -17.63
CA ALA A 166 -14.09 -18.16 -18.63
C ALA A 166 -12.64 -18.38 -18.19
N PHE A 167 -12.31 -18.10 -16.93
CA PHE A 167 -10.97 -18.29 -16.37
C PHE A 167 -10.55 -19.76 -16.36
N HIS A 168 -11.46 -20.68 -16.04
CA HIS A 168 -11.19 -22.12 -16.13
C HIS A 168 -11.01 -22.64 -17.57
N SER A 169 -11.54 -21.92 -18.56
CA SER A 169 -11.46 -22.31 -19.98
C SER A 169 -10.20 -21.81 -20.71
N LEU A 170 -9.38 -20.99 -20.05
CA LEU A 170 -8.21 -20.35 -20.62
C LEU A 170 -6.94 -20.87 -19.93
N SER A 171 -5.84 -21.00 -20.67
CA SER A 171 -4.55 -21.26 -20.06
C SER A 171 -4.04 -20.05 -19.27
N TYR A 172 -3.12 -20.28 -18.34
CA TYR A 172 -2.53 -19.23 -17.50
C TYR A 172 -1.94 -18.07 -18.34
N ASN A 173 -1.25 -18.37 -19.44
CA ASN A 173 -0.64 -17.37 -20.31
C ASN A 173 -1.68 -16.59 -21.12
N GLU A 174 -2.70 -17.26 -21.65
CA GLU A 174 -3.80 -16.60 -22.38
C GLU A 174 -4.56 -15.65 -21.47
N LEU A 175 -4.87 -16.09 -20.24
CA LEU A 175 -5.54 -15.28 -19.25
C LEU A 175 -4.71 -14.06 -18.87
N LYS A 176 -3.41 -14.23 -18.63
CA LYS A 176 -2.47 -13.12 -18.36
C LYS A 176 -2.48 -12.06 -19.47
N ASP A 177 -2.39 -12.50 -20.72
CA ASP A 177 -2.36 -11.59 -21.88
C ASP A 177 -3.70 -10.89 -22.12
N LEU A 178 -4.81 -11.54 -21.76
CA LEU A 178 -6.14 -10.96 -21.84
C LEU A 178 -6.39 -9.94 -20.73
N LEU A 179 -6.03 -10.26 -19.49
CA LEU A 179 -6.22 -9.37 -18.35
C LEU A 179 -5.36 -8.11 -18.44
N ARG A 180 -4.19 -8.17 -19.08
CA ARG A 180 -3.37 -6.99 -19.40
C ARG A 180 -4.07 -5.94 -20.27
N GLN A 181 -5.13 -6.33 -20.99
CA GLN A 181 -5.90 -5.42 -21.85
C GLN A 181 -7.12 -4.83 -21.13
N VAL A 182 -7.43 -5.33 -19.93
CA VAL A 182 -8.53 -4.83 -19.11
C VAL A 182 -8.00 -3.68 -18.25
N SER A 183 -8.80 -2.62 -18.11
CA SER A 183 -8.43 -1.53 -17.20
C SER A 183 -8.52 -1.98 -15.73
N LEU A 184 -7.63 -1.47 -14.88
CA LEU A 184 -7.67 -1.77 -13.44
C LEU A 184 -9.03 -1.44 -12.78
N PRO A 185 -9.71 -0.31 -13.11
CA PRO A 185 -11.05 -0.05 -12.60
C PRO A 185 -12.09 -1.09 -13.00
N ASP A 186 -12.08 -1.53 -14.27
CA ASP A 186 -12.99 -2.58 -14.73
C ASP A 186 -12.71 -3.92 -14.01
N LEU A 187 -11.43 -4.23 -13.74
CA LEU A 187 -11.04 -5.41 -12.96
C LEU A 187 -11.53 -5.32 -11.51
N ALA A 188 -11.32 -4.18 -10.86
CA ALA A 188 -11.78 -3.96 -9.49
C ALA A 188 -13.29 -4.15 -9.36
N GLU A 189 -14.07 -3.53 -10.25
CA GLU A 189 -15.53 -3.67 -10.21
C GLU A 189 -15.98 -5.10 -10.50
N ALA A 190 -15.37 -5.77 -11.48
CA ALA A 190 -15.76 -7.13 -11.85
C ALA A 190 -15.42 -8.18 -10.77
N LEU A 191 -14.41 -7.92 -9.94
CA LEU A 191 -13.88 -8.84 -8.93
C LEU A 191 -14.55 -8.71 -7.55
N LYS A 192 -15.37 -7.67 -7.30
CA LYS A 192 -16.06 -7.45 -6.02
C LYS A 192 -16.93 -8.60 -5.54
N SER A 193 -17.41 -9.44 -6.46
CA SER A 193 -18.30 -10.56 -6.16
C SER A 193 -17.70 -11.91 -6.58
N VAL A 194 -16.37 -12.00 -6.68
CA VAL A 194 -15.69 -13.16 -7.26
C VAL A 194 -14.96 -13.93 -6.17
N ARG A 195 -14.98 -15.27 -6.27
CA ARG A 195 -14.19 -16.15 -5.39
C ARG A 195 -12.74 -15.70 -5.28
N GLU A 196 -12.25 -15.66 -4.05
CA GLU A 196 -10.89 -15.28 -3.68
C GLU A 196 -9.78 -15.87 -4.56
N LYS A 197 -9.86 -17.15 -4.93
CA LYS A 197 -8.84 -17.80 -5.76
C LYS A 197 -8.60 -17.09 -7.09
N LEU A 198 -9.64 -16.52 -7.68
CA LEU A 198 -9.55 -15.78 -8.94
C LEU A 198 -8.95 -14.39 -8.71
N VAL A 199 -9.29 -13.74 -7.59
CA VAL A 199 -8.68 -12.47 -7.19
C VAL A 199 -7.16 -12.64 -7.03
N ILE A 200 -6.72 -13.68 -6.33
CA ILE A 200 -5.29 -14.01 -6.16
C ILE A 200 -4.63 -14.23 -7.53
N GLN A 201 -5.27 -15.01 -8.40
CA GLN A 201 -4.73 -15.26 -9.75
C GLN A 201 -4.59 -13.96 -10.56
N VAL A 202 -5.52 -13.01 -10.43
CA VAL A 202 -5.42 -11.70 -11.09
C VAL A 202 -4.26 -10.88 -10.49
N LEU A 203 -4.12 -10.87 -9.17
CA LEU A 203 -3.05 -10.15 -8.48
C LEU A 203 -1.65 -10.64 -8.90
N ASP A 204 -1.48 -11.93 -9.17
CA ASP A 204 -0.22 -12.53 -9.67
C ASP A 204 0.18 -12.02 -11.07
N PHE A 205 -0.76 -11.48 -11.84
CA PHE A 205 -0.50 -10.96 -13.18
C PHE A 205 -0.12 -9.48 -13.20
N LEU A 206 -0.41 -8.77 -12.12
CA LEU A 206 -0.20 -7.33 -11.99
C LEU A 206 1.18 -7.02 -11.43
N ASP A 207 1.68 -5.82 -11.73
CA ASP A 207 2.83 -5.28 -11.01
C ASP A 207 2.41 -4.87 -9.59
N ARG A 208 3.39 -4.71 -8.71
CA ARG A 208 3.19 -4.43 -7.29
C ARG A 208 2.25 -3.25 -7.01
N GLU A 209 2.39 -2.14 -7.73
CA GLU A 209 1.57 -0.95 -7.45
C GLU A 209 0.13 -1.17 -7.90
N SER A 210 -0.04 -1.78 -9.08
CA SER A 210 -1.34 -2.19 -9.60
C SER A 210 -2.06 -3.18 -8.68
N SER A 211 -1.34 -4.16 -8.12
CA SER A 211 -1.89 -5.15 -7.17
C SER A 211 -2.39 -4.47 -5.90
N ARG A 212 -1.61 -3.54 -5.33
CA ARG A 212 -2.00 -2.80 -4.10
C ARG A 212 -3.18 -1.89 -4.35
N TRP A 213 -3.21 -1.21 -5.49
CA TRP A 213 -4.34 -0.40 -5.88
C TRP A 213 -5.60 -1.27 -6.01
N LEU A 214 -5.50 -2.44 -6.64
CA LEU A 214 -6.62 -3.37 -6.77
C LEU A 214 -7.09 -3.88 -5.40
N MET A 215 -6.18 -4.28 -4.52
CA MET A 215 -6.51 -4.67 -3.14
C MET A 215 -7.24 -3.53 -2.41
N LYS A 216 -6.73 -2.29 -2.50
CA LYS A 216 -7.37 -1.10 -1.90
C LYS A 216 -8.81 -0.94 -2.37
N GLU A 217 -9.05 -1.03 -3.69
CA GLU A 217 -10.39 -0.86 -4.24
C GLU A 217 -11.34 -1.99 -3.86
N LEU A 218 -10.85 -3.22 -3.75
CA LEU A 218 -11.66 -4.37 -3.31
C LEU A 218 -12.01 -4.31 -1.81
N MET A 219 -11.16 -3.69 -0.99
CA MET A 219 -11.41 -3.48 0.44
C MET A 219 -12.37 -2.34 0.74
N LYS A 220 -12.74 -1.50 -0.23
CA LYS A 220 -13.74 -0.45 -0.03
C LYS A 220 -15.14 -1.06 0.11
N SER A 221 -15.83 -0.76 1.21
CA SER A 221 -17.23 -1.15 1.38
C SER A 221 -18.12 -0.46 0.33
N ASN A 222 -18.91 -1.25 -0.39
CA ASN A 222 -19.85 -0.77 -1.40
C ASN A 222 -21.28 -0.91 -0.86
N ASP A 223 -21.77 0.09 -0.12
CA ASP A 223 -23.10 0.04 0.54
C ASP A 223 -24.30 0.28 -0.41
N SER A 224 -24.12 0.25 -1.73
CA SER A 224 -25.19 0.58 -2.68
C SER A 224 -25.84 -0.64 -3.31
N TYR A 225 -27.18 -0.65 -3.35
CA TYR A 225 -28.03 -1.57 -4.13
C TYR A 225 -27.71 -1.58 -5.65
N ASP A 226 -27.00 -0.58 -6.16
CA ASP A 226 -26.56 -0.41 -7.56
C ASP A 226 -25.25 -1.18 -7.89
N SER A 227 -24.72 -1.95 -6.93
CA SER A 227 -23.44 -2.67 -7.08
C SER A 227 -23.54 -3.91 -7.97
N SER A 228 -24.65 -4.66 -7.93
CA SER A 228 -24.77 -5.91 -8.69
C SER A 228 -24.83 -5.71 -10.20
N GLU A 229 -25.47 -4.64 -10.67
CA GLU A 229 -25.58 -4.33 -12.11
C GLU A 229 -24.23 -3.89 -12.68
N LYS A 230 -23.51 -3.01 -11.97
CA LYS A 230 -22.15 -2.58 -12.34
C LYS A 230 -21.15 -3.72 -12.38
N VAL A 231 -21.21 -4.63 -11.41
CA VAL A 231 -20.39 -5.85 -11.41
C VAL A 231 -20.66 -6.67 -12.66
N LYS A 232 -21.94 -6.92 -13.00
CA LYS A 232 -22.30 -7.70 -14.21
C LYS A 232 -21.84 -7.01 -15.49
N GLU A 233 -22.02 -5.70 -15.61
CA GLU A 233 -21.54 -4.94 -16.76
C GLU A 233 -20.02 -5.03 -16.93
N ALA A 234 -19.26 -4.88 -15.84
CA ALA A 234 -17.82 -5.01 -15.84
C ALA A 234 -17.38 -6.43 -16.25
N GLN A 235 -18.05 -7.46 -15.71
CA GLN A 235 -17.81 -8.85 -16.10
C GLN A 235 -18.08 -9.10 -17.59
N LEU A 236 -19.18 -8.58 -18.13
CA LEU A 236 -19.52 -8.71 -19.55
C LEU A 236 -18.51 -7.98 -20.44
N LYS A 237 -18.03 -6.81 -20.03
CA LYS A 237 -16.99 -6.05 -20.74
C LYS A 237 -15.69 -6.85 -20.84
N ILE A 238 -15.26 -7.50 -19.75
CA ILE A 238 -14.10 -8.39 -19.74
C ILE A 238 -14.31 -9.58 -20.67
N LEU A 239 -15.48 -10.23 -20.61
CA LEU A 239 -15.80 -11.36 -21.47
C LEU A 239 -15.85 -10.98 -22.96
N GLY A 240 -16.29 -9.75 -23.28
CA GLY A 240 -16.25 -9.21 -24.63
C GLY A 240 -14.82 -9.11 -25.18
N ILE A 241 -13.86 -8.67 -24.35
CA ILE A 241 -12.44 -8.64 -24.70
C ILE A 241 -11.90 -10.06 -24.93
N PHE A 242 -12.35 -11.03 -24.13
CA PHE A 242 -11.92 -12.43 -24.27
C PHE A 242 -12.46 -13.05 -25.55
N ALA A 243 -13.71 -12.75 -25.90
CA ALA A 243 -14.38 -13.25 -27.10
C ALA A 243 -13.75 -12.69 -28.38
N SER A 244 -13.50 -11.37 -28.45
CA SER A 244 -12.92 -10.73 -29.64
C SER A 244 -11.55 -11.30 -30.01
N LYS A 245 -10.71 -11.63 -29.01
CA LYS A 245 -9.39 -12.23 -29.25
C LYS A 245 -9.46 -13.70 -29.67
N LYS A 246 -10.44 -14.47 -29.16
CA LYS A 246 -10.68 -15.85 -29.62
C LYS A 246 -11.10 -15.90 -31.09
N GLU A 247 -11.85 -14.90 -31.56
CA GLU A 247 -12.20 -14.77 -32.98
C GLU A 247 -11.00 -14.34 -33.83
N MET A 248 -10.16 -13.43 -33.35
CA MET A 248 -8.92 -13.06 -34.05
C MET A 248 -7.97 -14.24 -34.20
N ASN A 249 -7.76 -15.05 -33.15
CA ASN A 249 -6.87 -16.22 -33.20
C ASN A 249 -7.42 -17.41 -34.02
N ARG A 250 -8.72 -17.41 -34.36
CA ARG A 250 -9.33 -18.43 -35.25
C ARG A 250 -9.24 -18.07 -36.73
N ASN A 251 -8.93 -16.81 -37.04
CA ASN A 251 -8.85 -16.28 -38.40
C ASN A 251 -7.41 -16.18 -38.94
N PHE A 252 -6.43 -16.76 -38.22
CA PHE A 252 -5.05 -16.97 -38.64
C PHE A 252 -4.72 -18.46 -38.55
#